data_AF-A0A963WF00-F1
#
_entry.id   AF-A0A963WF00-F1
#
_cell.length_a   1.000
_cell.length_b   1.000
_cell.length_c   1.000
_cell.angle_alpha   90.00
_cell.angle_beta   90.00
_cell.angle_gamma   90.00
#
_symmetry.space_group_name_H-M   'P 1'
#
loop_
_entity.id
_entity.type
_entity.pdbx_description
1 polymer ?
#
loop_
_entity_poly.entity_id
_entity_poly.type
_entity_poly.pdbx_seq_one_letter_code
_entity_poly.pdbx_strand_id
1 'polypeptide(L)' 'MLGATALAQAAPPFRDDMAQRTLACTACHGEQGRAGPDGYYPRLAGKP' A
#
# COMPACT_ATOMS: atom_id res chain seq x y z
N MET A 1 4.18 -11.46 42.51
CA MET A 1 4.04 -11.60 41.05
C MET A 1 4.05 -10.19 40.44
N LEU A 2 5.18 -9.75 39.87
CA LEU A 2 5.24 -8.48 39.12
C LEU A 2 4.68 -8.74 37.71
N GLY A 3 3.49 -8.21 37.43
CA GLY A 3 2.95 -8.16 36.07
C GLY A 3 3.55 -7.00 35.30
N ALA A 4 4.18 -7.29 34.17
CA ALA A 4 4.64 -6.26 33.23
C ALA A 4 3.46 -5.79 32.38
N THR A 5 3.12 -4.51 32.45
CA THR A 5 2.19 -3.86 31.53
C THR A 5 2.91 -3.62 30.19
N ALA A 6 2.35 -4.17 29.11
CA ALA A 6 2.80 -3.88 27.76
C ALA A 6 2.38 -2.44 27.39
N LEU A 7 3.35 -1.61 26.99
CA LEU A 7 3.08 -0.31 26.39
C LEU A 7 2.65 -0.52 24.93
N ALA A 8 1.52 0.06 24.54
CA ALA A 8 1.10 0.06 23.16
C ALA A 8 1.95 1.05 22.36
N GLN A 9 2.73 0.57 21.40
CA GLN A 9 3.41 1.46 20.45
C GLN A 9 2.39 2.13 19.52
N ALA A 10 2.45 3.46 19.47
CA ALA A 10 1.68 4.23 18.49
C ALA A 10 2.13 3.90 17.07
N ALA A 11 1.17 3.71 16.16
CA ALA A 11 1.47 3.56 14.76
C ALA A 11 2.13 4.83 14.21
N PRO A 12 3.07 4.72 13.25
CA PRO A 12 3.62 5.87 12.56
C PRO A 12 2.49 6.66 11.87
N PRO A 13 2.63 7.99 11.74
CA PRO A 13 1.63 8.82 11.08
C PRO A 13 1.47 8.41 9.61
N PHE A 14 0.24 8.50 9.10
CA PHE A 14 -0.02 8.32 7.68
C PHE A 14 0.62 9.47 6.90
N ARG A 15 1.45 9.13 5.91
CA ARG A 15 2.03 10.13 5.00
C ARG A 15 1.03 10.45 3.89
N ASP A 16 0.68 11.72 3.76
CA ASP A 16 -0.13 12.19 2.64
C ASP A 16 0.74 12.43 1.40
N ASP A 17 1.30 11.36 0.85
CA ASP A 17 2.04 11.37 -0.40
C ASP A 17 1.50 10.32 -1.38
N MET A 18 1.83 10.49 -2.66
CA MET A 18 1.34 9.58 -3.69
C MET A 18 1.88 8.16 -3.49
N ALA A 19 3.11 7.99 -3.00
CA ALA A 19 3.68 6.68 -2.79
C ALA A 19 2.85 5.87 -1.77
N GLN A 20 2.52 6.47 -0.64
CA GLN A 20 1.68 5.86 0.40
C GLN A 20 0.25 5.60 -0.10
N ARG A 21 -0.32 6.53 -0.86
CA ARG A 21 -1.68 6.38 -1.43
C ARG A 21 -1.76 5.27 -2.47
N THR A 22 -0.71 5.08 -3.27
CA THR A 22 -0.71 4.07 -4.35
C THR A 22 -0.41 2.66 -3.87
N LEU A 23 0.09 2.47 -2.64
CA LEU A 23 0.42 1.14 -2.09
C LEU A 23 -0.75 0.15 -2.19
N ALA A 24 -1.98 0.59 -1.93
CA ALA A 24 -3.14 -0.28 -2.03
C ALA A 24 -3.41 -0.75 -3.48
N CYS A 25 -3.06 0.06 -4.47
CA CYS A 25 -3.28 -0.23 -5.89
C CYS A 25 -2.29 -1.29 -6.41
N THR A 26 -1.08 -1.37 -5.85
CA THR A 26 -0.04 -2.30 -6.32
C THR A 26 -0.41 -3.75 -6.05
N ALA A 27 -1.34 -4.02 -5.12
CA ALA A 27 -1.87 -5.35 -4.85
C ALA A 27 -2.43 -6.06 -6.10
N CYS A 28 -3.02 -5.29 -7.02
CA CYS A 28 -3.56 -5.81 -8.28
C CYS A 28 -2.78 -5.35 -9.51
N HIS A 29 -2.28 -4.12 -9.51
CA HIS A 29 -1.67 -3.50 -10.70
C HIS A 29 -0.13 -3.57 -10.72
N GLY A 30 0.48 -4.11 -9.65
CA GLY A 30 1.92 -4.14 -9.45
C GLY A 30 2.56 -2.76 -9.29
N GLU A 31 3.84 -2.74 -8.95
CA GLU A 31 4.60 -1.50 -8.70
C GLU A 31 4.62 -0.55 -9.90
N GLN A 32 4.65 -1.10 -11.12
CA GLN A 32 4.71 -0.30 -12.35
C GLN A 32 3.33 0.02 -12.93
N GLY A 33 2.24 -0.40 -12.29
CA GLY A 33 0.89 -0.19 -12.80
C GLY A 33 0.67 -0.76 -14.20
N ARG A 34 1.36 -1.84 -14.57
CA ARG A 34 1.23 -2.49 -15.88
C ARG A 34 0.03 -3.43 -15.86
N ALA A 35 -0.57 -3.67 -17.03
CA ALA A 35 -1.64 -4.66 -17.12
C ALA A 35 -1.11 -6.06 -16.78
N GLY A 36 -1.92 -6.85 -16.07
CA GLY A 36 -1.64 -8.26 -15.80
C GLY A 36 -1.72 -9.12 -17.06
N PRO A 37 -1.08 -10.31 -17.09
CA PRO A 37 -1.09 -11.19 -18.27
C PRO A 37 -2.47 -11.77 -18.59
N ASP A 38 -3.38 -11.78 -17.61
CA ASP A 38 -4.78 -12.19 -17.75
C ASP A 38 -5.69 -11.09 -18.33
N GLY A 39 -5.19 -9.86 -18.41
CA GLY A 39 -5.95 -8.70 -18.90
C GLY A 39 -7.06 -8.22 -17.97
N TYR A 40 -7.22 -8.81 -16.78
CA TYR A 40 -8.32 -8.49 -15.87
C TYR A 40 -8.10 -7.15 -15.14
N TYR A 41 -6.83 -6.80 -14.87
CA TYR A 41 -6.44 -5.55 -14.24
C TYR A 41 -5.77 -4.64 -15.28
N PRO A 42 -6.44 -3.57 -15.76
CA PRO A 42 -5.89 -2.71 -16.81
C PRO A 42 -4.69 -1.90 -16.31
N ARG A 43 -3.87 -1.40 -17.24
CA ARG A 43 -2.74 -0.52 -16.91
C ARG A 43 -3.22 0.75 -16.21
N LEU A 44 -2.52 1.18 -15.16
CA LEU A 44 -2.63 2.49 -14.54
C LEU A 44 -1.60 3.47 -15.13
N ALA A 45 -0.41 2.99 -15.46
CA ALA A 45 0.67 3.82 -15.97
C ALA A 45 0.38 4.41 -17.35
N GLY A 46 0.75 5.67 -17.56
CA GLY A 46 0.76 6.35 -18.86
C GLY A 46 -0.62 6.64 -19.46
N LYS A 47 -1.66 6.74 -18.63
CA LYS A 47 -2.92 7.43 -19.00
C LYS A 47 -2.70 8.95 -18.97
N PRO A 48 -3.38 9.77 -19.79
CA PRO A 48 -3.70 11.12 -19.36
C PRO A 48 -4.59 11.08 -18.10
#